data_AF-A0A953YIA2-F1
#
_entry.id   AF-A0A953YIA2-F1
#
_cell.length_a   1.000
_cell.length_b   1.000
_cell.length_c   1.000
_cell.angle_alpha   90.00
_cell.angle_beta   90.00
_cell.angle_gamma   90.00
#
_symmetry.space_group_name_H-M   'P 1'
#
loop_
_entity.id
_entity.type
_entity.pdbx_description
1 polymer ?
#
loop_
_entity_poly.entity_id
_entity_poly.type
_entity_poly.pdbx_seq_one_letter_code
_entity_poly.pdbx_strand_id
1 'polypeptide(L)' 'LKPIAESHGTTPAAVAVAWTLAFPAVTGAIVGARRPGQVDGWLDAASLELTEGDIAAISAAILATGAGSGPASPTAA' A
#
# COMPACT_ATOMS: atom_id res chain seq x y z
N LEU A 1 2.07 -5.06 6.78
CA LEU A 1 2.83 -4.57 5.61
C LEU A 1 4.24 -5.15 5.50
N LYS A 2 5.06 -5.22 6.57
CA LYS A 2 6.45 -5.74 6.48
C LYS A 2 6.59 -7.09 5.74
N PRO A 3 5.79 -8.14 6.02
CA PRO A 3 5.96 -9.42 5.32
C PRO A 3 5.70 -9.34 3.81
N ILE A 4 4.74 -8.50 3.39
CA ILE A 4 4.43 -8.25 1.98
C ILE A 4 5.57 -7.46 1.32
N ALA A 5 6.09 -6.46 2.00
CA ALA A 5 7.23 -5.70 1.49
C ALA A 5 8.46 -6.61 1.27
N GLU A 6 8.73 -7.52 2.21
CA GLU A 6 9.79 -8.51 2.12
C GLU A 6 9.60 -9.47 0.94
N SER A 7 8.37 -9.98 0.71
CA SER A 7 8.11 -10.87 -0.43
C SER A 7 8.29 -10.21 -1.79
N HIS A 8 8.05 -8.89 -1.86
CA HIS A 8 8.23 -8.08 -3.06
C HIS A 8 9.60 -7.41 -3.16
N GLY A 9 10.50 -7.65 -2.19
CA GLY A 9 11.84 -7.04 -2.18
C GLY A 9 11.84 -5.51 -2.10
N THR A 10 10.79 -4.92 -1.52
CA THR A 10 10.56 -3.47 -1.46
C THR A 10 10.33 -3.01 -0.02
N THR A 11 9.83 -1.78 0.18
CA THR A 11 9.58 -1.22 1.51
C THR A 11 8.09 -1.23 1.89
N PRO A 12 7.77 -1.19 3.19
CA PRO A 12 6.39 -1.01 3.64
C PRO A 12 5.73 0.28 3.13
N ALA A 13 6.51 1.34 2.88
CA ALA A 13 5.98 2.59 2.35
C ALA A 13 5.58 2.42 0.88
N ALA A 14 6.39 1.72 0.08
CA ALA A 14 6.05 1.40 -1.29
C ALA A 14 4.76 0.57 -1.38
N VAL A 15 4.61 -0.44 -0.53
CA VAL A 15 3.38 -1.26 -0.43
C VAL A 15 2.16 -0.41 -0.09
N ALA A 16 2.26 0.50 0.88
CA ALA A 16 1.14 1.36 1.25
C ALA A 16 0.70 2.29 0.11
N VAL A 17 1.65 2.84 -0.64
CA VAL A 17 1.38 3.69 -1.80
C VAL A 17 0.75 2.87 -2.93
N ALA A 18 1.31 1.71 -3.27
CA ALA A 18 0.76 0.82 -4.28
C ALA A 18 -0.67 0.36 -3.94
N TRP A 19 -0.94 0.02 -2.67
CA TRP A 19 -2.30 -0.31 -2.20
C TRP A 19 -3.27 0.85 -2.39
N THR A 20 -2.84 2.08 -2.11
CA THR A 20 -3.65 3.29 -2.30
C THR A 20 -3.97 3.51 -3.78
N LEU A 21 -3.00 3.30 -4.66
CA LEU A 21 -3.13 3.45 -6.12
C LEU A 21 -3.91 2.29 -6.78
N ALA A 22 -4.07 1.16 -6.10
CA ALA A 22 -4.85 0.03 -6.61
C ALA A 22 -6.36 0.30 -6.66
N PHE A 23 -6.84 1.38 -6.02
CA PHE A 23 -8.25 1.78 -6.09
C PHE A 23 -8.54 2.44 -7.45
N PRO A 24 -9.48 1.91 -8.26
CA PRO A 24 -9.74 2.47 -9.60
C PRO A 24 -10.16 3.95 -9.62
N ALA A 25 -10.75 4.45 -8.53
CA ALA A 25 -11.17 5.84 -8.39
C ALA A 25 -10.05 6.78 -7.88
N VAL A 26 -8.88 6.24 -7.53
CA VAL A 26 -7.73 7.02 -7.04
C VAL A 26 -6.77 7.28 -8.19
N THR A 27 -6.62 8.56 -8.56
CA THR A 27 -5.73 8.98 -9.64
C THR A 27 -4.30 9.28 -9.18
N GLY A 28 -4.09 9.38 -7.86
CA GLY A 28 -2.78 9.64 -7.29
C GLY A 28 -2.77 9.50 -5.77
N ALA A 29 -1.60 9.16 -5.22
CA ALA A 29 -1.36 9.07 -3.79
C ALA A 29 -0.38 10.18 -3.37
N ILE A 30 -0.80 11.03 -2.42
CA ILE A 30 0.02 12.13 -1.91
C ILE A 30 0.74 11.65 -0.64
N VAL A 31 2.06 11.66 -0.66
CA VAL A 31 2.90 11.19 0.46
C VAL A 31 3.85 12.28 0.90
N GLY A 32 3.85 12.57 2.21
CA GLY A 32 4.75 13.57 2.79
C GLY A 32 6.14 13.02 3.11
N ALA A 33 7.18 13.67 2.60
CA ALA A 33 8.57 13.43 3.00
C ALA A 33 9.08 14.57 3.91
N ARG A 34 9.72 14.21 5.02
CA ARG A 34 10.44 15.15 5.91
C ARG A 34 11.93 15.23 5.61
N ARG A 35 12.48 14.27 4.87
CA ARG A 35 13.87 14.25 4.38
C ARG A 35 13.93 13.62 2.99
N PRO A 36 14.88 14.04 2.13
CA PRO A 36 14.96 13.57 0.74
C PRO A 36 14.97 12.03 0.59
N GLY A 37 15.78 11.32 1.40
CA GLY A 37 15.88 9.87 1.30
C GLY A 37 14.62 9.07 1.66
N GLN A 38 13.55 9.72 2.12
CA GLN A 38 12.25 9.06 2.26
C GLN A 38 11.57 8.84 0.91
N VAL A 39 11.87 9.67 -0.09
CA VAL A 39 11.35 9.52 -1.46
C VAL A 39 11.81 8.18 -2.03
N ASP A 40 13.10 7.86 -1.88
CA ASP A 40 13.68 6.57 -2.30
C ASP A 40 12.95 5.38 -1.68
N GLY A 41 12.40 5.56 -0.48
CA GLY A 41 11.66 4.52 0.24
C GLY A 41 10.32 4.15 -0.37
N TRP A 42 9.75 4.90 -1.31
CA TRP A 42 8.47 4.55 -1.93
C TRP A 42 8.46 4.69 -3.45
N LEU A 43 9.62 4.87 -4.09
CA LEU A 43 9.73 4.95 -5.56
C LEU A 43 9.19 3.69 -6.24
N ASP A 44 9.50 2.51 -5.68
CA ASP A 44 9.06 1.21 -6.21
C ASP A 44 7.53 1.08 -6.32
N ALA A 45 6.77 1.88 -5.57
CA ALA A 45 5.32 1.86 -5.61
C ALA A 45 4.74 2.12 -7.00
N ALA A 46 5.46 2.87 -7.84
CA ALA A 46 5.01 3.21 -9.19
C ALA A 46 4.91 1.99 -10.12
N SER A 47 5.65 0.93 -9.83
CA SER A 47 5.70 -0.31 -10.63
C SER A 47 5.29 -1.56 -9.84
N LEU A 48 4.94 -1.40 -8.56
CA LEU A 48 4.59 -2.52 -7.69
C LEU A 48 3.15 -2.96 -7.94
N GLU A 49 2.99 -4.18 -8.46
CA GLU A 49 1.69 -4.85 -8.57
C GLU A 49 1.45 -5.75 -7.36
N LEU A 50 0.44 -5.41 -6.56
CA LEU A 50 0.04 -6.23 -5.43
C LEU A 50 -0.82 -7.41 -5.91
N THR A 51 -0.50 -8.60 -5.43
CA THR A 51 -1.30 -9.79 -5.73
C THR A 51 -2.64 -9.75 -4.99
N GLU A 52 -3.60 -10.57 -5.42
CA GLU A 52 -4.86 -10.74 -4.69
C GLU A 52 -4.63 -11.17 -3.23
N GLY A 53 -3.62 -12.01 -2.99
CA GLY A 53 -3.22 -12.44 -1.64
C GLY A 53 -2.70 -11.28 -0.78
N ASP A 54 -1.93 -10.36 -1.37
CA ASP A 54 -1.45 -9.17 -0.67
C ASP A 54 -2.61 -8.25 -0.29
N ILE A 55 -3.52 -8.00 -1.23
CA ILE A 55 -4.72 -7.19 -1.00
C ILE A 55 -5.57 -7.80 0.12
N ALA A 56 -5.81 -9.11 0.08
CA ALA A 56 -6.56 -9.81 1.12
C ALA A 56 -5.88 -9.71 2.50
N ALA A 57 -4.55 -9.87 2.55
CA ALA A 57 -3.78 -9.75 3.79
C ALA A 57 -3.81 -8.32 4.37
N ILE A 58 -3.75 -7.29 3.51
CA ILE A 58 -3.87 -5.89 3.93
C ILE A 58 -5.28 -5.61 4.47
N SER A 59 -6.31 -6.06 3.75
CA SER A 59 -7.71 -5.91 4.17
C SER A 59 -7.98 -6.55 5.53
N ALA A 60 -7.51 -7.80 5.73
CA ALA A 60 -7.62 -8.49 7.02
C ALA A 60 -6.92 -7.72 8.16
N ALA A 61 -5.74 -7.15 7.89
CA ALA A 61 -5.02 -6.35 8.89
C ALA A 61 -5.75 -5.04 9.24
N ILE A 62 -6.33 -4.35 8.25
CA ILE A 62 -7.14 -3.13 8.48
C ILE A 62 -8.33 -3.46 9.37
N LEU A 63 -9.07 -4.52 9.05
CA LEU A 63 -10.24 -4.96 9.81
C LEU A 63 -9.89 -5.38 11.24
N ALA A 64 -8.80 -6.14 11.42
CA ALA A 64 -8.38 -6.61 12.74
C ALA A 64 -7.91 -5.47 13.65
N THR A 65 -7.30 -4.43 13.08
CA THR A 65 -6.73 -3.30 13.84
C THR A 65 -7.67 -2.11 13.99
N GLY A 66 -8.71 -2.02 13.16
CA GLY A 66 -9.57 -0.83 13.08
C GLY A 66 -8.85 0.39 12.51
N ALA A 67 -7.87 0.20 11.62
CA ALA A 67 -7.08 1.28 11.05
C ALA A 67 -7.89 2.12 10.05
N GLY A 68 -8.15 3.38 10.37
CA GLY A 68 -8.86 4.33 9.51
C GLY A 68 -10.38 4.12 9.47
N SER A 69 -11.06 4.80 8.54
CA SER A 69 -12.52 4.78 8.41
C SER A 69 -13.01 4.57 6.97
N GLY A 70 -12.11 4.15 6.08
CA GLY A 70 -12.38 3.95 4.66
C GLY A 70 -12.56 2.47 4.27
N PRO A 71 -12.70 2.18 2.97
CA PRO A 71 -12.74 0.80 2.49
C PRO A 71 -11.44 0.06 2.85
N ALA A 72 -11.57 -1.20 3.28
CA ALA A 72 -10.43 -2.05 3.60
C ALA A 72 -9.78 -2.69 2.35
N SER A 73 -10.43 -2.61 1.18
CA SER A 73 -10.00 -3.26 -0.06
C SER A 73 -10.24 -2.37 -1.30
N PRO A 74 -9.33 -2.38 -2.30
CA PRO A 74 -9.51 -1.68 -3.58
C PRO A 74 -10.53 -2.32 -4.50
N THR A 75 -10.65 -3.64 -4.44
CA THR A 75 -11.67 -4.39 -5.17
C THR A 75 -12.97 -4.27 -4.39
N ALA A 76 -14.03 -3.78 -5.05
CA ALA A 76 -15.36 -3.72 -4.45
C ALA A 76 -15.74 -5.09 -3.87
N ALA A 77 -16.18 -5.10 -2.62
CA ALA A 77 -16.63 -6.30 -1.92
C ALA A 77 -17.85 -6.95 -2.60
#